data_AF-A0A9Q1HFK1-F1
#
_entry.id   AF-A0A9Q1HFK1-F1
#
_cell.length_a   1.000
_cell.length_b   1.000
_cell.length_c   1.000
_cell.angle_alpha   90.00
_cell.angle_beta   90.00
_cell.angle_gamma   90.00
#
_symmetry.space_group_name_H-M   'P 1'
#
loop_
_entity.id
_entity.type
_entity.pdbx_description
1 polymer ?
#
loop_
_entity_poly.entity_id
_entity_poly.type
_entity_poly.pdbx_seq_one_letter_code
_entity_poly.pdbx_strand_id
1 'polypeptide(L)'
;MRWHPDVIRWAIAIELKPSSENKLLRDSGFMFLPHPNTLNTYTHAVQPGSGINADLLQSLYNDFDMTNLKGHETFINLIFDEMKVKFGFCFSRGTGKLVGFVDVHSLSEEMRDFEIEKQMHKG
;
A
#
# COMPACT_ATOMS: atom_id res chain seq x y z
N MET A 1 -23.46 8.56 -1.24
CA MET A 1 -23.70 7.31 -1.98
C MET A 1 -22.75 6.24 -1.48
N ARG A 2 -23.21 5.00 -1.32
CA ARG A 2 -22.38 3.85 -0.95
C ARG A 2 -22.16 3.01 -2.20
N TRP A 3 -20.91 2.89 -2.66
CA TRP A 3 -20.58 2.10 -3.84
C TRP A 3 -20.58 0.60 -3.51
N HIS A 4 -20.96 -0.23 -4.47
CA HIS A 4 -20.82 -1.68 -4.34
C HIS A 4 -19.32 -2.07 -4.33
N PRO A 5 -18.88 -3.01 -3.48
CA PRO A 5 -17.47 -3.40 -3.40
C PRO A 5 -16.84 -3.80 -4.73
N ASP A 6 -17.57 -4.51 -5.58
CA ASP A 6 -17.06 -4.94 -6.89
C ASP A 6 -16.81 -3.77 -7.84
N VAL A 7 -17.64 -2.72 -7.76
CA VAL A 7 -17.44 -1.49 -8.54
C VAL A 7 -16.17 -0.77 -8.08
N ILE A 8 -15.90 -0.76 -6.78
CA ILE A 8 -14.64 -0.20 -6.24
C ILE A 8 -13.44 -1.01 -6.71
N ARG A 9 -13.48 -2.34 -6.61
CA ARG A 9 -12.39 -3.24 -7.07
C ARG A 9 -12.09 -3.02 -8.55
N TRP A 10 -13.14 -2.97 -9.37
CA TRP A 10 -13.02 -2.74 -10.80
C TRP A 10 -12.47 -1.34 -11.11
N ALA A 11 -12.96 -0.30 -10.41
CA ALA A 11 -12.46 1.06 -10.56
C ALA A 11 -10.98 1.20 -10.14
N ILE A 12 -10.52 0.48 -9.10
CA ILE A 12 -9.10 0.41 -8.72
C ILE A 12 -8.28 -0.28 -9.81
N ALA A 13 -8.78 -1.40 -10.36
CA ALA A 13 -8.09 -2.12 -11.43
C ALA A 13 -7.90 -1.26 -12.68
N ILE A 14 -8.86 -0.39 -12.98
CA ILE A 14 -8.77 0.63 -14.01
C ILE A 14 -7.76 1.72 -13.61
N GLU A 15 -7.83 2.23 -12.38
CA GLU A 15 -6.91 3.27 -11.87
C GLU A 15 -5.43 2.88 -11.95
N LEU A 16 -5.11 1.58 -11.84
CA LEU A 16 -3.75 1.04 -11.96
C LEU A 16 -3.18 1.10 -13.39
N LYS A 17 -4.02 1.32 -14.40
CA LYS A 17 -3.60 1.58 -15.80
C LYS A 17 -3.17 3.05 -15.97
N PRO A 18 -2.49 3.40 -17.07
CA PRO A 18 -2.03 4.78 -17.29
C PRO A 18 -3.15 5.80 -17.07
N SER A 19 -2.87 6.81 -16.27
CA SER A 19 -3.85 7.79 -15.76
C SER A 19 -4.60 8.56 -16.84
N SER A 20 -4.09 8.60 -18.07
CA SER A 20 -4.75 9.18 -19.24
C SER A 20 -6.04 8.45 -19.62
N GLU A 21 -6.09 7.12 -19.45
CA GLU A 21 -7.24 6.29 -19.84
C GLU A 21 -8.41 6.46 -18.86
N ASN A 22 -8.11 6.60 -17.58
CA ASN A 22 -9.11 6.73 -16.51
C ASN A 22 -9.84 8.06 -16.58
N LYS A 23 -9.09 9.12 -16.88
CA LYS A 23 -9.65 10.45 -17.07
C LYS A 23 -10.56 10.48 -18.31
N LEU A 24 -10.11 9.88 -19.41
CA LEU A 24 -10.92 9.76 -20.63
C LEU A 24 -12.25 9.04 -20.36
N LEU A 25 -12.23 7.91 -19.65
CA LEU A 25 -13.44 7.15 -19.35
C LEU A 25 -14.43 7.93 -18.48
N ARG A 26 -13.94 8.69 -17.50
CA ARG A 26 -14.76 9.55 -16.64
C ARG A 26 -15.35 10.73 -17.39
N ASP A 27 -14.54 11.37 -18.22
CA ASP A 27 -14.93 12.57 -18.97
C ASP A 27 -15.85 12.23 -20.16
N SER A 28 -15.79 10.99 -20.66
CA SER A 28 -16.64 10.51 -21.76
C SER A 28 -18.13 10.42 -21.43
N GLY A 29 -18.49 10.40 -20.15
CA GLY A 29 -19.88 10.19 -19.70
C GLY A 29 -20.45 8.79 -19.96
N PHE A 30 -19.67 7.88 -20.56
CA PHE A 30 -20.07 6.49 -20.80
C PHE A 30 -20.28 5.73 -19.49
N MET A 31 -19.52 6.06 -18.44
CA MET A 31 -19.64 5.39 -17.15
C MET A 31 -19.39 6.32 -15.96
N PHE A 32 -20.22 6.19 -14.92
CA PHE A 32 -20.02 6.86 -13.65
C PHE A 32 -19.06 6.06 -12.76
N LEU A 33 -17.83 6.57 -12.61
CA LEU A 33 -16.81 6.00 -11.73
C LEU A 33 -16.74 6.73 -10.38
N PRO A 34 -16.33 6.06 -9.30
CA PRO A 34 -16.00 6.71 -8.04
C PRO A 34 -14.95 7.81 -8.21
N HIS A 35 -15.07 8.87 -7.42
CA HIS A 35 -14.09 9.96 -7.41
C HIS A 35 -12.69 9.43 -7.00
N PRO A 36 -11.56 9.98 -7.52
CA PRO A 36 -10.22 9.52 -7.14
C PRO A 36 -9.99 9.51 -5.63
N ASN A 37 -10.45 10.55 -4.92
CA ASN A 37 -10.35 10.61 -3.46
C ASN A 37 -11.05 9.43 -2.76
N THR A 38 -12.17 8.95 -3.30
CA THR A 38 -12.87 7.77 -2.78
C THR A 38 -12.01 6.52 -2.98
N LEU A 39 -11.43 6.34 -4.17
CA LEU A 39 -10.53 5.22 -4.45
C LEU A 39 -9.27 5.27 -3.58
N ASN A 40 -8.73 6.46 -3.35
CA ASN A 40 -7.54 6.70 -2.52
C ASN A 40 -7.72 6.14 -1.10
N THR A 41 -8.91 6.26 -0.53
CA THR A 41 -9.23 5.68 0.79
C THR A 41 -9.15 4.15 0.78
N TYR A 42 -9.52 3.50 -0.33
CA TYR A 42 -9.46 2.04 -0.45
C TYR A 42 -8.05 1.55 -0.79
N THR A 43 -7.30 2.27 -1.63
CA THR A 43 -5.92 1.88 -2.00
C THR A 43 -4.93 2.08 -0.85
N HIS A 44 -5.15 3.08 0.01
CA HIS A 44 -4.33 3.33 1.20
C HIS A 44 -4.92 2.74 2.49
N ALA A 45 -5.93 1.87 2.39
CA ALA A 45 -6.49 1.18 3.55
C ALA A 45 -5.47 0.23 4.20
N VAL A 46 -4.54 -0.31 3.40
CA VAL A 46 -3.47 -1.20 3.86
C VAL A 46 -2.18 -0.41 3.99
N GLN A 47 -1.51 -0.54 5.14
CA GLN A 47 -0.17 0.02 5.35
C GLN A 47 0.87 -1.06 5.03
N PRO A 48 1.62 -0.95 3.93
CA PRO A 48 2.71 -1.88 3.65
C PRO A 48 3.83 -1.68 4.68
N GLY A 49 4.31 -2.80 5.24
CA GLY A 49 5.46 -2.84 6.15
C GLY A 49 6.70 -3.43 5.49
N SER A 50 7.84 -3.27 6.14
CA SER A 50 9.09 -3.92 5.76
C SER A 50 9.06 -5.42 6.11
N GLY A 51 9.69 -6.25 5.29
CA GLY A 51 9.79 -7.69 5.51
C GLY A 51 8.74 -8.51 4.76
N ILE A 52 8.46 -9.71 5.26
CA ILE A 52 7.53 -10.66 4.63
C ILE A 52 6.10 -10.35 5.09
N ASN A 53 5.20 -10.13 4.14
CA ASN A 53 3.79 -9.95 4.43
C ASN A 53 3.09 -11.31 4.59
N ALA A 54 2.92 -11.75 5.85
CA ALA A 54 2.29 -13.03 6.18
C ALA A 54 0.82 -13.09 5.73
N ASP A 55 0.07 -11.99 5.84
CA ASP A 55 -1.34 -11.93 5.45
C ASP A 55 -1.51 -12.13 3.94
N LEU A 56 -0.60 -11.56 3.15
CA LEU A 56 -0.55 -11.78 1.71
C LEU A 56 -0.23 -13.24 1.39
N LEU A 57 0.77 -13.84 2.05
CA LEU A 57 1.11 -15.24 1.83
C LEU A 57 -0.05 -16.18 2.19
N GLN A 58 -0.75 -15.91 3.29
CA GLN A 58 -1.93 -16.69 3.69
C GLN A 58 -3.07 -16.52 2.68
N SER A 59 -3.28 -15.31 2.17
CA SER A 59 -4.30 -15.05 1.14
C SER A 59 -3.97 -15.81 -0.14
N LEU A 60 -2.72 -15.77 -0.60
CA LEU A 60 -2.27 -16.54 -1.77
C LEU A 60 -2.42 -18.05 -1.54
N TYR A 61 -2.08 -18.56 -0.35
CA TYR A 61 -2.26 -19.97 0.00
C TYR A 61 -3.71 -20.43 -0.17
N ASN A 62 -4.66 -19.58 0.25
CA ASN A 62 -6.09 -19.84 0.13
C ASN A 62 -6.57 -19.69 -1.31
N ASP A 63 -6.12 -18.64 -2.03
CA ASP A 63 -6.54 -18.35 -3.41
C ASP A 63 -6.08 -19.44 -4.39
N PHE A 64 -4.91 -20.04 -4.14
CA PHE A 64 -4.38 -21.15 -4.95
C PHE A 64 -4.87 -22.53 -4.51
N ASP A 65 -5.72 -22.62 -3.48
CA ASP A 65 -6.23 -23.87 -2.93
C ASP A 65 -5.13 -24.93 -2.76
N MET A 66 -4.06 -24.54 -2.07
CA MET A 66 -2.80 -25.31 -1.95
C MET A 66 -2.99 -26.73 -1.41
N THR A 67 -4.14 -27.04 -0.80
CA THR A 67 -4.50 -28.36 -0.27
C THR A 67 -4.95 -29.35 -1.37
N ASN A 68 -5.42 -28.86 -2.51
CA ASN A 68 -5.98 -29.67 -3.61
C ASN A 68 -5.07 -29.71 -4.86
N LEU A 69 -3.87 -29.15 -4.78
CA LEU A 69 -2.90 -29.17 -5.87
C LEU A 69 -2.37 -30.58 -6.16
N LYS A 70 -2.20 -30.90 -7.44
CA LYS A 70 -1.51 -32.11 -7.87
C LYS A 70 -0.02 -31.95 -7.61
N GLY A 71 0.71 -33.06 -7.43
CA GLY A 71 2.14 -33.01 -7.08
C GLY A 71 3.07 -32.30 -8.07
N HIS A 72 2.63 -32.00 -9.30
CA HIS A 72 3.39 -31.17 -10.24
C HIS A 72 3.05 -29.67 -10.16
N GLU A 73 1.94 -29.32 -9.51
CA GLU A 73 1.46 -27.94 -9.33
C GLU A 73 2.03 -27.33 -8.04
N THR A 74 2.67 -28.12 -7.18
CA THR A 74 3.30 -27.66 -5.93
C THR A 74 4.72 -27.10 -6.12
N PHE A 75 5.28 -27.16 -7.33
CA PHE A 75 6.60 -26.62 -7.62
C PHE A 75 6.54 -25.11 -7.80
N ILE A 76 7.02 -24.36 -6.81
CA ILE A 76 7.02 -22.89 -6.79
C ILE A 76 8.46 -22.41 -6.82
N ASN A 77 8.76 -21.45 -7.71
CA ASN A 77 10.04 -20.76 -7.73
C ASN A 77 9.89 -19.38 -7.10
N LEU A 78 10.80 -19.06 -6.17
CA LEU A 78 10.91 -17.72 -5.58
C LEU A 78 12.11 -17.03 -6.22
N ILE A 79 11.85 -15.92 -6.92
CA ILE A 79 12.88 -15.13 -7.61
C ILE A 79 12.87 -13.74 -6.98
N PHE A 80 14.03 -13.30 -6.54
CA PHE A 80 14.23 -11.99 -5.93
C PHE A 80 15.34 -11.26 -6.68
N ASP A 81 15.18 -9.94 -6.80
CA ASP A 81 16.20 -9.04 -7.33
C ASP A 81 16.17 -7.74 -6.53
N GLU A 82 17.31 -7.05 -6.46
CA GLU A 82 17.46 -5.81 -5.73
C GLU A 82 17.33 -4.61 -6.68
N MET A 83 16.51 -3.63 -6.30
CA MET A 83 16.40 -2.39 -7.05
C MET A 83 17.04 -1.22 -6.30
N LYS A 84 17.89 -0.47 -7.00
CA LYS A 84 18.43 0.79 -6.47
C LYS A 84 17.37 1.89 -6.53
N VAL A 85 16.90 2.34 -5.37
CA VAL A 85 16.02 3.50 -5.24
C VAL A 85 16.81 4.76 -4.87
N LYS A 86 16.24 5.95 -5.12
CA LYS A 86 16.90 7.22 -4.75
C LYS A 86 17.02 7.33 -3.23
N PHE A 87 18.20 7.75 -2.76
CA PHE A 87 18.44 8.00 -1.35
C PHE A 87 17.84 9.34 -0.92
N GLY A 88 17.12 9.35 0.20
CA GLY A 88 16.52 10.55 0.78
C GLY A 88 15.57 10.21 1.94
N PHE A 89 15.11 11.24 2.63
CA PHE A 89 14.06 11.13 3.64
C PHE A 89 12.73 11.60 3.06
N CYS A 90 11.66 10.86 3.34
CA CYS A 90 10.30 11.20 2.95
C CYS A 90 9.42 11.33 4.20
N PHE A 91 8.69 12.42 4.34
CA PHE A 91 7.72 12.56 5.43
C PHE A 91 6.36 12.02 4.99
N SER A 92 5.93 10.92 5.61
CA SER A 92 4.60 10.34 5.37
C SER A 92 3.54 11.14 6.15
N ARG A 93 2.72 11.90 5.42
CA ARG A 93 1.61 12.67 6.04
C ARG A 93 0.53 11.79 6.66
N GLY A 94 0.34 10.57 6.16
CA GLY A 94 -0.68 9.65 6.65
C GLY A 94 -0.31 8.98 7.97
N THR A 95 0.98 8.71 8.19
CA THR A 95 1.48 8.06 9.42
C THR A 95 2.20 9.03 10.36
N GLY A 96 2.52 10.24 9.91
CA GLY A 96 3.32 11.22 10.65
C GLY A 96 4.80 10.82 10.80
N LYS A 97 5.25 9.79 10.10
CA LYS A 97 6.61 9.24 10.22
C LYS A 97 7.55 9.81 9.17
N LEU A 98 8.79 10.09 9.57
CA LEU A 98 9.90 10.35 8.66
C LEU A 98 10.46 8.99 8.21
N VAL A 99 10.25 8.64 6.93
CA VAL A 99 10.67 7.38 6.32
C VAL A 99 12.01 7.59 5.60
N GLY A 100 13.03 6.86 6.03
CA GLY A 100 14.34 6.82 5.38
C GLY A 100 14.55 5.55 4.54
N PHE A 101 15.78 5.35 4.07
CA PHE A 101 16.18 4.14 3.32
C PHE A 101 16.31 2.90 4.22
N VAL A 102 16.63 3.14 5.49
CA VAL A 102 16.63 2.13 6.55
C VAL A 102 15.55 2.56 7.53
N ASP A 103 14.75 1.60 7.98
CA ASP A 103 13.77 1.83 9.02
C ASP A 103 14.50 2.03 10.35
N VAL A 104 14.96 3.27 10.59
CA VAL A 104 15.63 3.70 11.82
C VAL A 104 14.57 3.96 12.90
N HIS A 105 13.89 2.90 13.34
CA HIS A 105 12.94 2.95 14.46
C HIS A 105 13.54 3.68 15.69
N SER A 106 14.83 3.47 15.97
CA SER A 106 15.53 4.12 17.08
C SER A 106 15.55 5.65 16.99
N LEU A 107 15.73 6.20 15.79
CA LEU A 107 15.86 7.64 15.59
C LEU A 107 14.50 8.34 15.70
N SER A 108 13.41 7.65 15.32
CA SER A 108 12.06 8.16 15.54
C SER A 108 11.64 8.18 17.01
N GLU A 109 12.13 7.24 17.82
CA GLU A 109 11.90 7.23 19.26
C GLU A 109 12.70 8.34 19.94
N GLU A 110 13.99 8.50 19.59
CA GLU A 110 14.84 9.58 20.09
C GLU A 110 14.29 10.98 19.76
N MET A 111 13.76 11.19 18.55
CA MET A 111 13.11 12.46 18.17
C MET A 111 11.83 12.73 18.97
N ARG A 112 11.04 11.70 19.26
CA ARG A 112 9.82 11.83 20.08
C ARG A 112 10.17 12.20 21.52
N ASP A 113 11.19 11.56 22.07
CA ASP A 113 11.65 11.81 23.43
C ASP A 113 12.19 13.25 23.56
N PHE A 114 12.92 13.72 22.55
CA PHE A 114 13.38 15.11 22.48
C PHE A 114 12.22 16.13 22.38
N GLU A 115 11.15 15.81 21.64
CA GLU A 115 9.96 16.66 21.57
C GLU A 115 9.22 16.75 22.91
N ILE A 116 9.14 15.63 23.65
CA ILE A 116 8.54 15.57 24.99
C ILE A 116 9.37 16.40 25.97
N GLU A 117 10.69 16.25 25.97
CA GLU A 117 11.61 17.00 26.83
C GLU A 117 11.50 18.52 26.60
N LYS A 118 11.44 18.94 25.33
CA LYS A 118 11.30 20.35 24.97
C LYS A 118 9.94 20.95 25.35
N GLN A 119 8.89 20.13 25.44
CA GLN A 119 7.58 20.57 25.93
C GLN A 119 7.55 20.70 27.46
N MET A 120 8.24 19.82 28.19
CA MET A 120 8.35 19.90 29.65
C MET A 120 9.14 21.12 30.13
N HIS A 121 10.16 21.55 29.38
CA HIS A 121 10.97 22.74 29.70
C HIS A 121 10.34 24.08 29.31
N LYS A 122 9.12 24.09 28.76
CA LYS A 122 8.36 25.31 28.43
C LYS A 122 7.23 25.63 29.42
N GLY A 123 7.08 24.86 30.50
CA GLY A 123 6.15 25.11 31.61
C GLY A 123 6.79 25.86 32.76
#